data_AF-A0A7R9JHZ3-F1
#
_entry.id   AF-A0A7R9JHZ3-F1
#
_cell.length_a   1.000
_cell.length_b   1.000
_cell.length_c   1.000
_cell.angle_alpha   90.00
_cell.angle_beta   90.00
_cell.angle_gamma   90.00
#
_symmetry.space_group_name_H-M   'P 1'
#
loop_
_entity.id
_entity.type
_entity.pdbx_description
1 polymer ?
#
loop_
_entity_poly.entity_id
_entity_poly.type
_entity_poly.pdbx_seq_one_letter_code
_entity_poly.pdbx_strand_id
1 'polypeptide(L)'
;MLAEGVSIFQVFNLRVDVHVLNHEGNLVEAASIAALTALSHFRRPDVTMTGEKTIIHDPSERDPIPVVLHHHPVCVSYALFNKG
;
A
#
# COMPACT_ATOMS: atom_id res chain seq x y z
N MET A 1 17.78 25.30 -13.09
CA MET A 1 16.30 25.39 -13.06
C MET A 1 15.82 24.47 -14.17
N LEU A 2 15.73 23.16 -13.91
CA LEU A 2 15.59 22.16 -14.98
C LEU A 2 14.15 22.12 -15.48
N ALA A 3 14.05 22.34 -16.79
CA ALA A 3 12.85 22.31 -17.60
C ALA A 3 12.20 20.91 -17.60
N GLU A 4 10.88 20.90 -17.63
CA GLU A 4 9.93 19.81 -17.92
C GLU A 4 10.57 18.45 -18.21
N GLY A 5 10.75 17.68 -17.13
CA GLY A 5 11.32 16.34 -17.17
C GLY A 5 10.32 15.32 -17.70
N VAL A 6 10.32 15.12 -19.02
CA VAL A 6 9.80 13.91 -19.65
C VAL A 6 10.61 12.72 -19.11
N SER A 7 10.03 11.96 -18.17
CA SER A 7 10.62 10.73 -17.69
C SER A 7 10.05 9.57 -18.52
N ILE A 8 10.90 8.94 -19.31
CA ILE A 8 10.56 7.84 -20.24
C ILE A 8 9.91 6.64 -19.55
N PHE A 9 10.08 6.49 -18.23
CA PHE A 9 9.41 5.46 -17.43
C PHE A 9 8.97 6.03 -16.09
N GLN A 10 7.69 5.87 -15.77
CA GLN A 10 7.08 6.25 -14.50
C GLN A 10 6.48 5.01 -13.84
N VAL A 11 6.64 4.91 -12.52
CA VAL A 11 6.12 3.80 -11.72
C VAL A 11 5.41 4.33 -10.48
N PHE A 12 4.46 3.55 -9.97
CA PHE A 12 3.85 3.86 -8.69
C PHE A 12 4.82 3.58 -7.54
N ASN A 13 4.84 4.48 -6.56
CA ASN A 13 5.42 4.22 -5.24
C ASN A 13 4.27 4.06 -4.24
N LEU A 14 4.08 2.85 -3.72
CA LEU A 14 3.12 2.60 -2.64
C LEU A 14 3.85 2.65 -1.31
N ARG A 15 3.38 3.53 -0.42
CA ARG A 15 3.87 3.67 0.95
C ARG A 15 2.75 3.33 1.92
N VAL A 16 3.07 2.55 2.95
CA VAL A 16 2.17 2.24 4.06
C VAL A 16 2.84 2.73 5.33
N ASP A 17 2.13 3.58 6.08
CA ASP A 17 2.55 4.05 7.39
C ASP A 17 1.65 3.40 8.46
N VAL A 18 2.26 2.83 9.49
CA VAL A 18 1.55 2.19 10.60
C VAL A 18 1.81 2.98 11.87
N HIS A 19 0.74 3.42 12.53
CA HIS A 19 0.80 4.17 13.78
C HIS A 19 0.21 3.33 14.92
N VAL A 20 1.00 3.11 15.98
CA VAL A 20 0.55 2.39 17.17
C VAL A 20 -0.18 3.36 18.10
N LEU A 21 -1.46 3.14 18.34
CA LEU A 21 -2.30 3.98 19.22
C LEU A 21 -2.30 3.49 20.66
N ASN A 22 -2.28 2.17 20.86
CA ASN A 22 -2.19 1.51 22.17
C ASN A 22 -1.32 0.25 22.05
N HIS A 23 -0.57 -0.06 23.11
CA HIS A 23 0.33 -1.22 23.16
C HIS A 23 -0.06 -2.18 24.28
N GLU A 24 -0.82 -3.23 23.92
CA GLU A 24 -1.28 -4.30 24.83
C GLU A 24 -0.88 -5.70 24.34
N GLY A 25 0.33 -5.82 23.76
CA GLY A 25 0.85 -7.07 23.19
C GLY A 25 0.58 -7.24 21.69
N ASN A 26 1.07 -8.35 21.12
CA ASN A 26 0.86 -8.80 19.73
C ASN A 26 0.97 -7.70 18.65
N LEU A 27 1.90 -6.74 18.84
CA LEU A 27 2.06 -5.60 17.93
C LEU A 27 2.43 -6.02 16.51
N VAL A 28 3.18 -7.12 16.38
CA VAL A 28 3.62 -7.62 15.07
C VAL A 28 2.41 -8.14 14.29
N GLU A 29 1.52 -8.91 14.92
CA GLU A 29 0.27 -9.33 14.28
C GLU A 29 -0.61 -8.14 13.95
N ALA A 30 -0.83 -7.23 14.90
CA ALA A 30 -1.65 -6.04 14.71
C ALA A 30 -1.13 -5.17 13.54
N ALA A 31 0.18 -4.94 13.46
CA ALA A 31 0.81 -4.19 12.38
C ALA A 31 0.70 -4.92 11.03
N SER A 32 0.88 -6.24 11.00
CA SER A 32 0.75 -7.03 9.76
C SER A 32 -0.68 -6.99 9.21
N ILE A 33 -1.69 -7.10 10.08
CA ILE A 33 -3.11 -7.00 9.70
C ILE A 33 -3.44 -5.57 9.26
N ALA A 34 -2.96 -4.55 9.98
CA ALA A 34 -3.18 -3.16 9.62
C ALA A 34 -2.60 -2.82 8.23
N ALA A 35 -1.36 -3.24 7.96
CA ALA A 35 -0.71 -3.00 6.68
C ALA A 35 -1.41 -3.75 5.53
N LEU A 36 -1.75 -5.03 5.73
CA LEU A 36 -2.45 -5.81 4.72
C LEU A 36 -3.85 -5.24 4.44
N THR A 37 -4.60 -4.89 5.48
CA THR A 37 -5.93 -4.28 5.35
C THR A 37 -5.84 -2.94 4.62
N ALA A 38 -4.85 -2.10 4.95
CA ALA A 38 -4.62 -0.84 4.26
C ALA A 38 -4.36 -1.06 2.76
N LEU A 39 -3.50 -2.01 2.39
CA LEU A 39 -3.23 -2.35 0.99
C LEU A 39 -4.45 -2.93 0.26
N SER A 40 -5.20 -3.84 0.90
CA SER A 40 -6.42 -4.45 0.32
C SER A 40 -7.55 -3.43 0.13
N HIS A 41 -7.64 -2.43 1.01
CA HIS A 41 -8.64 -1.38 0.94
C HIS A 41 -8.22 -0.24 0.00
N PHE A 42 -6.93 0.06 -0.10
CA PHE A 42 -6.43 1.15 -0.93
C PHE A 42 -6.85 0.99 -2.40
N ARG A 43 -7.15 2.12 -3.04
CA ARG A 43 -7.43 2.22 -4.46
C ARG A 43 -6.54 3.31 -5.04
N ARG A 44 -5.78 2.97 -6.08
CA ARG A 44 -4.96 3.94 -6.81
C ARG A 44 -5.79 4.63 -7.90
N PRO A 45 -5.44 5.86 -8.31
CA PRO A 45 -6.08 6.48 -9.47
C PRO A 45 -5.88 5.63 -10.75
N ASP A 46 -6.84 5.72 -11.65
CA ASP A 46 -6.67 5.19 -13.01
C ASP A 46 -5.67 6.08 -13.78
N VAL A 47 -4.87 5.47 -14.64
CA VAL A 47 -3.82 6.15 -15.41
C VAL A 47 -3.86 5.69 -16.85
N THR A 48 -3.86 6.63 -17.78
CA THR A 48 -3.72 6.36 -19.22
C THR A 48 -2.36 6.86 -19.68
N MET A 49 -1.62 5.99 -20.37
CA MET A 49 -0.31 6.32 -20.94
C MET A 49 -0.39 6.24 -22.47
N THR A 50 0.07 7.29 -23.16
CA THR A 50 0.09 7.35 -24.62
C THR A 50 1.44 7.92 -25.07
N GLY A 51 2.30 7.08 -25.61
CA GLY A 51 3.69 7.44 -25.87
C GLY A 51 4.40 7.85 -24.58
N GLU A 52 4.89 9.09 -24.54
CA GLU A 52 5.57 9.68 -23.38
C GLU A 52 4.64 10.49 -22.46
N LYS A 53 3.34 10.56 -22.79
CA LYS A 53 2.35 11.31 -22.01
C LYS A 53 1.61 10.40 -21.04
N THR A 54 1.65 10.76 -19.77
CA THR A 54 0.89 10.12 -18.69
C THR A 54 -0.24 11.03 -18.22
N ILE A 55 -1.45 10.50 -18.11
CA ILE A 55 -2.62 11.19 -17.57
C ILE A 55 -3.10 10.43 -16.35
N ILE A 56 -3.12 11.09 -15.18
CA ILE A 56 -3.70 10.57 -13.94
C ILE A 56 -5.12 11.12 -13.86
N HIS A 57 -6.11 10.23 -13.80
CA HIS A 57 -7.53 10.62 -13.77
C HIS A 57 -8.00 10.87 -12.34
N ASP A 58 -8.86 11.87 -12.16
CA ASP A 58 -9.46 12.16 -10.86
C ASP A 58 -10.50 11.07 -10.49
N PRO A 59 -10.65 10.70 -9.21
CA PRO A 59 -11.67 9.75 -8.78
C PRO A 59 -13.11 10.11 -9.16
N SER A 60 -13.42 11.39 -9.39
CA SER A 60 -14.73 11.84 -9.86
C SER A 60 -14.98 11.56 -11.35
N GLU A 61 -13.92 11.34 -12.13
CA GLU A 61 -13.98 11.06 -13.57
C GLU A 61 -13.91 9.56 -13.89
N ARG A 62 -13.14 8.82 -13.09
CA ARG A 62 -12.95 7.37 -13.25
C ARG A 62 -12.83 6.67 -11.91
N ASP A 63 -13.41 5.47 -11.84
CA ASP A 63 -13.34 4.64 -10.65
C ASP A 63 -11.89 4.28 -10.28
N PRO A 64 -11.46 4.54 -9.03
CA PRO A 64 -10.16 4.12 -8.55
C PRO A 64 -9.96 2.59 -8.58
N ILE A 65 -8.75 2.16 -8.95
CA ILE A 65 -8.42 0.76 -9.21
C ILE A 65 -7.80 0.11 -7.96
N PRO A 66 -8.26 -1.08 -7.53
CA PRO A 66 -7.62 -1.81 -6.44
C PRO A 66 -6.19 -2.23 -6.76
N VAL A 67 -5.37 -2.30 -5.71
CA VAL A 67 -4.05 -2.92 -5.82
C VAL A 67 -4.23 -4.43 -5.92
N VAL A 68 -3.47 -5.05 -6.83
CA VAL A 68 -3.45 -6.51 -6.96
C VAL A 68 -2.55 -7.09 -5.89
N LEU A 69 -3.15 -7.84 -4.96
CA LEU A 69 -2.43 -8.62 -3.96
C LEU A 69 -2.58 -10.11 -4.28
N HIS A 70 -1.47 -10.78 -4.57
CA HIS A 70 -1.50 -12.22 -4.89
C HIS A 70 -1.68 -13.09 -3.65
N HIS A 71 -1.19 -12.64 -2.50
CA HIS A 71 -1.18 -13.37 -1.23
C HIS A 71 -1.52 -12.42 -0.08
N HIS A 72 -1.98 -12.99 1.04
CA HIS A 72 -2.43 -12.26 2.22
C HIS A 72 -1.67 -12.75 3.46
N PRO A 73 -0.35 -12.49 3.55
CA PRO A 73 0.45 -12.96 4.67
C PRO A 73 0.06 -12.22 5.95
N VAL A 74 -0.05 -12.97 7.05
CA VAL A 74 -0.27 -12.44 8.39
C VAL A 74 0.78 -13.00 9.33
N CYS A 75 1.23 -12.19 10.28
CA CYS A 75 2.16 -12.64 11.30
C CYS A 75 1.41 -13.41 12.40
N VAL A 76 2.11 -14.34 13.06
CA VAL A 76 1.67 -15.05 14.26
C VAL A 76 2.86 -15.18 15.19
N SER A 77 2.68 -14.79 16.44
CA SER A 77 3.68 -14.84 17.50
C SER A 77 3.31 -15.91 18.53
N TYR A 78 4.33 -16.60 19.03
CA TYR A 78 4.18 -17.59 20.10
C TYR A 78 4.94 -17.11 21.33
N ALA A 79 4.30 -17.18 22.48
CA ALA A 79 4.93 -16.97 23.78
C ALA A 79 5.16 -18.32 24.45
N LEU A 80 6.43 -18.67 24.70
CA LEU A 80 6.80 -19.88 25.42
C LEU A 80 7.13 -19.52 26.86
N PHE A 81 6.47 -20.19 27.80
CA PHE A 81 6.73 -20.04 29.24
C PHE A 81 7.40 -21.31 29.76
N ASN A 82 8.27 -21.16 30.75
CA ASN A 82 9.21 -22.20 31.21
C ASN A 82 8.57 -23.39 31.96
N LYS A 83 7.27 -23.67 31.73
CA LYS A 83 6.53 -24.76 32.36
C LYS A 83 5.59 -25.58 31.48
N GLY A 84 5.45 -25.29 30.18
CA GLY A 84 4.68 -26.13 29.23
C GLY A 84 3.24 -26.38 29.68
#